data_AF-A0AAD4SM89-F1
#
_entry.id   AF-A0AAD4SM89-F1
#
_cell.length_a   1.000
_cell.length_b   1.000
_cell.length_c   1.000
_cell.angle_alpha   90.00
_cell.angle_beta   90.00
_cell.angle_gamma   90.00
#
_symmetry.space_group_name_H-M   'P 1'
#
loop_
_entity.id
_entity.type
_entity.pdbx_description
1 polymer ?
#
loop_
_entity_poly.entity_id
_entity_poly.type
_entity_poly.pdbx_seq_one_letter_code
_entity_poly.pdbx_strand_id
1 'polypeptide(L)'
;ILESFYILLKSDSLVLVLGQSGVMDRFDSPAHLMLVSDLDLTMVDHQCDEDNISQLRFNALWESNYRHDSLLVFSTGRTPAVYKRLKKDKPMLTPDITIMSVGTEIAYGESMIPDSDWEQFLNQNWDKSIVTEETDKFPELTYQSEADQRQYKVSFFVDKDKANGVIKALSERLKNRGLDIKIVFSGGEALDVLPKCGGKGEALAYLLKNFGHGKQPCNTLVCGDSGNDAELFGVPDVFGVMVGNAMEELLQWREENAKNKPNIIHATERCAAGIIQAIGHFKLGPNLSPRDVLDFSKSSLEITNPGHEIVKFYLFYERWRRAEIADPERHIENLKEVFYPSGVLVSPSGQEHLLHDYLDQMTKFYGDKKGKQFRVWVDRVTFTQIGSDTWSVKLSGSYLMMDQKGVLPQFY
;
A
#
# COMPACT_ATOMS: atom_id res chain seq x y z
N ILE A 1 6.74 -14.49 -16.68
CA ILE A 1 6.75 -13.79 -17.97
C ILE A 1 6.29 -12.37 -17.65
N LEU A 2 7.17 -11.38 -17.80
CA LEU A 2 6.93 -10.00 -17.38
C LEU A 2 5.94 -9.34 -18.35
N GLU A 3 4.71 -9.16 -17.91
CA GLU A 3 3.70 -8.41 -18.66
C GLU A 3 4.06 -6.94 -18.60
N SER A 4 4.25 -6.33 -19.77
CA SER A 4 4.66 -4.95 -19.91
C SER A 4 3.81 -4.37 -21.04
N PHE A 5 2.98 -3.38 -20.73
CA PHE A 5 2.49 -2.49 -21.78
C PHE A 5 3.63 -1.56 -22.17
N TYR A 6 3.79 -1.27 -23.45
CA TYR A 6 4.67 -0.21 -23.94
C TYR A 6 3.78 0.79 -24.68
N ILE A 7 3.89 2.07 -24.33
CA ILE A 7 3.39 3.17 -25.16
C ILE A 7 4.63 3.87 -25.71
N LEU A 8 4.88 3.68 -27.00
CA LEU A 8 5.99 4.31 -27.72
C LEU A 8 5.53 5.65 -28.30
N LEU A 9 6.03 6.75 -27.75
CA LEU A 9 5.89 8.10 -28.31
C LEU A 9 7.15 8.44 -29.13
N LYS A 10 7.27 7.92 -30.36
CA LYS A 10 8.48 7.90 -31.26
C LYS A 10 9.41 9.15 -31.21
N SER A 11 10.74 9.09 -31.53
CA SER A 11 11.55 8.06 -32.24
C SER A 11 13.08 8.30 -32.09
N ASP A 12 14.04 7.39 -32.23
CA ASP A 12 14.16 6.11 -32.95
C ASP A 12 15.11 5.14 -32.17
N SER A 13 14.77 3.84 -32.18
CA SER A 13 15.59 2.65 -31.82
C SER A 13 16.15 2.50 -30.38
N LEU A 14 15.71 1.45 -29.64
CA LEU A 14 16.52 0.47 -28.85
C LEU A 14 15.59 -0.47 -28.03
N VAL A 15 15.73 -1.80 -28.10
CA VAL A 15 16.55 -2.75 -27.27
C VAL A 15 16.08 -2.92 -25.82
N LEU A 16 15.58 -4.13 -25.55
CA LEU A 16 15.25 -4.67 -24.23
C LEU A 16 16.53 -4.98 -23.43
N VAL A 17 16.68 -4.37 -22.26
CA VAL A 17 17.61 -4.83 -21.21
C VAL A 17 16.78 -5.34 -20.03
N LEU A 18 16.88 -6.64 -19.76
CA LEU A 18 16.31 -7.28 -18.58
C LEU A 18 17.36 -7.28 -17.47
N GLY A 19 17.15 -6.47 -16.45
CA GLY A 19 17.86 -6.54 -15.17
C GLY A 19 16.85 -6.59 -14.04
N GLN A 20 16.97 -7.60 -13.15
CA GLN A 20 16.29 -7.58 -11.86
C GLN A 20 17.14 -6.74 -10.91
N SER A 21 16.71 -5.51 -10.61
CA SER A 21 17.24 -4.75 -9.47
C SER A 21 16.43 -5.10 -8.21
N GLY A 22 17.10 -5.14 -7.06
CA GLY A 22 16.43 -5.29 -5.78
C GLY A 22 15.53 -4.10 -5.47
N VAL A 23 14.55 -4.26 -4.59
CA VAL A 23 13.60 -3.20 -4.21
C VAL A 23 14.31 -1.92 -3.73
N MET A 24 15.47 -2.07 -3.07
CA MET A 24 16.30 -0.95 -2.58
C MET A 24 17.12 -0.24 -3.68
N ASP A 25 17.08 -0.73 -4.91
CA ASP A 25 17.81 -0.18 -6.07
C ASP A 25 16.84 0.31 -7.15
N ARG A 26 15.57 0.57 -6.79
CA ARG A 26 14.59 1.18 -7.70
C ARG A 26 14.91 2.64 -8.03
N PHE A 27 15.68 3.30 -7.16
CA PHE A 27 16.01 4.71 -7.26
C PHE A 27 17.52 4.93 -7.13
N ASP A 28 18.05 5.83 -7.95
CA ASP A 28 19.43 6.30 -7.85
C ASP A 28 19.62 7.30 -6.68
N SER A 29 18.53 7.93 -6.23
CA SER A 29 18.47 8.86 -5.10
C SER A 29 17.63 8.32 -3.95
N PRO A 30 17.72 8.91 -2.73
CA PRO A 30 16.73 8.71 -1.67
C PRO A 30 15.29 8.74 -2.18
N ALA A 31 14.46 7.86 -1.64
CA ALA A 31 13.02 7.94 -1.86
C ALA A 31 12.49 9.27 -1.29
N HIS A 32 11.68 9.99 -2.06
CA HIS A 32 11.11 11.26 -1.63
C HIS A 32 10.17 11.07 -0.42
N LEU A 33 9.36 10.02 -0.45
CA LEU A 33 8.46 9.63 0.63
C LEU A 33 8.50 8.12 0.84
N MET A 34 8.55 7.68 2.09
CA MET A 34 8.22 6.30 2.49
C MET A 34 6.90 6.32 3.25
N LEU A 35 5.86 5.76 2.65
CA LEU A 35 4.54 5.67 3.26
C LEU A 35 4.37 4.28 3.88
N VAL A 36 4.19 4.23 5.19
CA VAL A 36 4.05 3.00 5.98
C VAL A 36 2.63 2.96 6.53
N SER A 37 1.78 2.08 6.01
CA SER A 37 0.37 2.03 6.39
C SER A 37 -0.01 0.68 6.96
N ASP A 38 -0.75 0.67 8.06
CA ASP A 38 -1.60 -0.48 8.36
C ASP A 38 -2.65 -0.71 7.26
N LEU A 39 -3.19 -1.93 7.23
CA LEU A 39 -4.17 -2.34 6.24
C LEU A 39 -5.60 -2.23 6.74
N ASP A 40 -5.94 -2.90 7.84
CA ASP A 40 -7.33 -3.10 8.22
C ASP A 40 -7.85 -1.87 8.94
N LEU A 41 -8.92 -1.25 8.45
CA LEU A 41 -9.45 0.01 8.96
C LEU A 41 -8.48 1.21 8.84
N THR A 42 -7.29 1.02 8.27
CA THR A 42 -6.36 2.11 7.91
C THR A 42 -6.28 2.31 6.39
N MET A 43 -5.82 1.33 5.60
CA MET A 43 -5.81 1.45 4.13
C MET A 43 -7.10 0.89 3.50
N VAL A 44 -7.68 -0.14 4.12
CA VAL A 44 -8.86 -0.87 3.67
C VAL A 44 -9.98 -0.61 4.65
N ASP A 45 -11.07 -0.01 4.16
CA ASP A 45 -12.29 0.12 4.94
C ASP A 45 -13.14 -1.15 4.75
N HIS A 46 -13.34 -1.89 5.85
CA HIS A 46 -14.18 -3.09 5.87
C HIS A 46 -15.62 -2.81 6.32
N GLN A 47 -15.92 -1.57 6.72
CA GLN A 47 -17.16 -1.22 7.42
C GLN A 47 -18.06 -0.29 6.61
N CYS A 48 -17.49 0.68 5.89
CA CYS A 48 -18.24 1.80 5.32
C CYS A 48 -17.98 2.07 3.83
N ASP A 49 -17.02 1.38 3.20
CA ASP A 49 -16.66 1.61 1.79
C ASP A 49 -16.82 0.34 0.94
N GLU A 50 -18.07 -0.06 0.68
CA GLU A 50 -18.37 -1.25 -0.13
C GLU A 50 -17.74 -1.18 -1.54
N ASP A 51 -17.63 0.02 -2.11
CA ASP A 51 -17.05 0.26 -3.44
C ASP A 51 -15.52 0.45 -3.41
N ASN A 52 -14.89 0.47 -2.23
CA ASN A 52 -13.47 0.76 -2.00
C ASN A 52 -13.00 2.10 -2.62
N ILE A 53 -13.88 3.11 -2.66
CA ILE A 53 -13.63 4.41 -3.30
C ILE A 53 -12.41 5.11 -2.69
N SER A 54 -12.27 5.11 -1.36
CA SER A 54 -11.16 5.78 -0.69
C SER A 54 -9.83 5.12 -1.05
N GLN A 55 -9.80 3.79 -1.12
CA GLN A 55 -8.64 3.03 -1.56
C GLN A 55 -8.33 3.30 -3.04
N LEU A 56 -9.33 3.29 -3.92
CA LEU A 56 -9.13 3.61 -5.34
C LEU A 56 -8.64 5.05 -5.57
N ARG A 57 -9.11 6.00 -4.75
CA ARG A 57 -8.59 7.39 -4.75
C ARG A 57 -7.12 7.42 -4.35
N PHE A 58 -6.73 6.68 -3.31
CA PHE A 58 -5.33 6.54 -2.91
C PHE A 58 -4.49 5.89 -4.01
N ASN A 59 -4.96 4.79 -4.61
CA ASN A 59 -4.24 4.09 -5.68
C ASN A 59 -3.93 5.02 -6.86
N ALA A 60 -4.95 5.75 -7.34
CA ALA A 60 -4.78 6.70 -8.42
C ALA A 60 -3.79 7.81 -8.05
N LEU A 61 -3.84 8.32 -6.81
CA LEU A 61 -2.90 9.34 -6.33
C LEU A 61 -1.47 8.81 -6.28
N TRP A 62 -1.29 7.62 -5.71
CA TRP A 62 0.02 6.99 -5.52
C TRP A 62 0.69 6.68 -6.85
N GLU A 63 0.00 5.98 -7.75
CA GLU A 63 0.53 5.59 -9.06
C GLU A 63 0.82 6.79 -9.97
N SER A 64 0.06 7.88 -9.82
CA SER A 64 0.29 9.09 -10.62
C SER A 64 1.43 9.96 -10.10
N ASN A 65 1.57 10.14 -8.78
CA ASN A 65 2.45 11.18 -8.23
C ASN A 65 3.61 10.66 -7.37
N TYR A 66 3.56 9.43 -6.89
CA TYR A 66 4.51 8.94 -5.88
C TYR A 66 5.24 7.68 -6.31
N ARG A 67 4.61 6.82 -7.12
CA ARG A 67 5.21 5.53 -7.48
C ARG A 67 6.62 5.69 -8.04
N HIS A 68 6.89 6.71 -8.83
CA HIS A 68 8.17 6.88 -9.53
C HIS A 68 9.37 7.28 -8.65
N ASP A 69 9.16 7.78 -7.42
CA ASP A 69 10.23 8.28 -6.55
C ASP A 69 10.04 7.95 -5.05
N SER A 70 8.96 7.26 -4.68
CA SER A 70 8.55 7.01 -3.30
C SER A 70 8.32 5.52 -3.03
N LEU A 71 8.44 5.11 -1.77
CA LEU A 71 8.28 3.73 -1.30
C LEU A 71 6.94 3.51 -0.61
N LEU A 72 6.25 2.44 -0.99
CA LEU A 72 5.02 2.00 -0.32
C LEU A 72 5.31 0.80 0.57
N VAL A 73 4.97 0.90 1.85
CA VAL A 73 5.12 -0.17 2.84
C VAL A 73 3.78 -0.46 3.50
N PHE A 74 3.38 -1.74 3.49
CA PHE A 74 2.22 -2.18 4.28
C PHE A 74 2.69 -2.85 5.57
N SER A 75 2.18 -2.38 6.70
CA SER A 75 2.55 -2.83 8.05
C SER A 75 1.33 -3.37 8.79
N THR A 76 1.09 -4.68 8.70
CA THR A 76 -0.17 -5.32 9.09
C THR A 76 0.00 -6.37 10.19
N GLY A 77 -1.06 -6.56 10.98
CA GLY A 77 -1.18 -7.71 11.89
C GLY A 77 -1.42 -9.04 11.17
N ARG A 78 -1.85 -9.01 9.90
CA ARG A 78 -2.12 -10.20 9.09
C ARG A 78 -0.85 -11.01 8.82
N THR A 79 -1.03 -12.33 8.76
CA THR A 79 0.03 -13.25 8.32
C THR A 79 0.24 -13.17 6.80
N PRO A 80 1.37 -13.68 6.27
CA PRO A 80 1.63 -13.65 4.82
C PRO A 80 0.53 -14.32 3.98
N ALA A 81 -0.04 -15.42 4.47
CA ALA A 81 -1.11 -16.12 3.78
C ALA A 81 -2.41 -15.30 3.74
N VAL A 82 -2.74 -14.60 4.84
CA VAL A 82 -3.94 -13.78 4.97
C VAL A 82 -3.81 -12.47 4.19
N TYR A 83 -2.63 -11.83 4.21
CA TYR A 83 -2.32 -10.69 3.36
C TYR A 83 -2.47 -11.02 1.86
N LYS A 84 -1.94 -12.16 1.42
CA LYS A 84 -2.08 -12.62 0.02
C LYS A 84 -3.53 -12.82 -0.41
N ARG A 85 -4.42 -13.21 0.49
CA ARG A 85 -5.87 -13.29 0.21
C ARG A 85 -6.48 -11.89 0.10
N LEU A 86 -6.21 -11.02 1.07
CA LEU A 86 -6.68 -9.64 1.05
C LEU A 86 -6.29 -8.91 -0.25
N LYS A 87 -5.03 -9.09 -0.72
CA LYS A 87 -4.56 -8.52 -1.98
C LYS A 87 -5.35 -9.00 -3.21
N LYS A 88 -5.94 -10.20 -3.16
CA LYS A 88 -6.81 -10.73 -4.23
C LYS A 88 -8.25 -10.22 -4.11
N ASP A 89 -8.70 -9.94 -2.90
CA ASP A 89 -10.10 -9.59 -2.63
C ASP A 89 -10.37 -8.08 -2.71
N LYS A 90 -9.34 -7.26 -2.54
CA LYS A 90 -9.41 -5.80 -2.48
C LYS A 90 -8.52 -5.15 -3.55
N PRO A 91 -8.82 -3.92 -4.01
CA PRO A 91 -8.00 -3.20 -4.97
C PRO A 91 -6.70 -2.69 -4.34
N MET A 92 -5.82 -3.60 -3.96
CA MET A 92 -4.55 -3.31 -3.29
C MET A 92 -3.45 -3.07 -4.31
N LEU A 93 -2.70 -1.97 -4.15
CA LEU A 93 -1.43 -1.79 -4.85
C LEU A 93 -0.40 -2.82 -4.39
N THR A 94 0.59 -3.08 -5.24
CA THR A 94 1.76 -3.86 -4.85
C THR A 94 2.75 -2.98 -4.09
N PRO A 95 2.96 -3.23 -2.78
CA PRO A 95 3.91 -2.46 -2.00
C PRO A 95 5.34 -2.84 -2.40
N ASP A 96 6.27 -1.97 -2.05
CA ASP A 96 7.70 -2.25 -2.14
C ASP A 96 8.13 -3.18 -0.99
N ILE A 97 7.57 -2.99 0.21
CA ILE A 97 7.88 -3.78 1.41
C ILE A 97 6.59 -4.15 2.14
N THR A 98 6.54 -5.35 2.71
CA THR A 98 5.48 -5.77 3.63
C THR A 98 6.08 -6.14 4.98
N ILE A 99 5.59 -5.49 6.01
CA ILE A 99 5.76 -5.84 7.42
C ILE A 99 4.47 -6.56 7.85
N MET A 100 4.57 -7.80 8.30
CA MET A 100 3.43 -8.69 8.57
C MET A 100 3.53 -9.27 9.97
N SER A 101 2.45 -9.92 10.41
CA SER A 101 2.39 -10.58 11.72
C SER A 101 2.82 -9.63 12.85
N VAL A 102 2.33 -8.39 12.82
CA VAL A 102 2.64 -7.32 13.80
C VAL A 102 4.15 -7.02 13.88
N GLY A 103 4.82 -7.02 12.73
CA GLY A 103 6.24 -6.70 12.67
C GLY A 103 7.19 -7.86 12.86
N THR A 104 6.70 -9.09 12.93
CA THR A 104 7.57 -10.26 13.11
C THR A 104 8.00 -10.93 11.81
N GLU A 105 7.46 -10.49 10.67
CA GLU A 105 7.83 -10.98 9.36
C GLU A 105 8.00 -9.78 8.41
N ILE A 106 9.16 -9.65 7.76
CA ILE A 106 9.41 -8.64 6.71
C ILE A 106 9.59 -9.37 5.40
N ALA A 107 9.00 -8.85 4.32
CA ALA A 107 9.19 -9.37 2.98
C ALA A 107 9.24 -8.26 1.93
N TYR A 108 9.95 -8.52 0.83
CA TYR A 108 10.26 -7.54 -0.21
C TYR A 108 9.59 -7.86 -1.55
N GLY A 109 9.04 -6.81 -2.17
CA GLY A 109 8.51 -6.82 -3.52
C GLY A 109 7.30 -7.72 -3.73
N GLU A 110 6.90 -7.88 -5.00
CA GLU A 110 5.75 -8.71 -5.37
C GLU A 110 5.92 -10.18 -4.98
N SER A 111 7.14 -10.70 -5.13
CA SER A 111 7.47 -12.10 -4.81
C SER A 111 7.43 -12.38 -3.30
N MET A 112 7.30 -11.35 -2.46
CA MET A 112 7.27 -11.47 -1.00
C MET A 112 8.48 -12.26 -0.48
N ILE A 113 9.68 -11.87 -0.91
CA ILE A 113 10.93 -12.53 -0.50
C ILE A 113 11.17 -12.20 0.97
N PRO A 114 11.20 -13.20 1.88
CA PRO A 114 11.40 -12.94 3.31
C PRO A 114 12.78 -12.35 3.62
N ASP A 115 12.83 -11.50 4.64
CA ASP A 115 14.08 -10.98 5.21
C ASP A 115 14.64 -11.96 6.24
N SER A 116 15.67 -12.72 5.86
CA SER A 116 16.32 -13.70 6.75
C SER A 116 17.10 -13.04 7.89
N ASP A 117 17.63 -11.84 7.67
CA ASP A 117 18.44 -11.13 8.67
C ASP A 117 17.53 -10.59 9.78
N TRP A 118 16.32 -10.13 9.41
CA TRP A 118 15.27 -9.78 10.37
C TRP A 118 14.83 -10.98 11.21
N GLU A 119 14.59 -12.13 10.56
CA GLU A 119 14.21 -13.36 11.28
C GLU A 119 15.29 -13.77 12.31
N GLN A 120 16.56 -13.69 11.93
CA GLN A 120 17.66 -13.95 12.85
C GLN A 120 17.73 -12.92 13.99
N PHE A 121 17.45 -11.64 13.69
CA PHE A 121 17.44 -10.57 14.68
C PHE A 121 16.35 -10.76 15.75
N LEU A 122 15.19 -11.33 15.38
CA LEU A 122 14.09 -11.63 16.29
C LEU A 122 14.39 -12.77 17.28
N ASN A 123 15.39 -13.61 16.99
CA ASN A 123 15.69 -14.82 17.76
C ASN A 123 16.43 -14.55 19.10
N GLN A 124 16.38 -13.32 19.61
CA GLN A 124 17.09 -12.91 20.82
C GLN A 124 16.19 -13.08 22.05
N ASN A 125 16.57 -13.95 22.98
CA ASN A 125 15.87 -14.20 24.25
C ASN A 125 14.36 -14.48 24.10
N TRP A 126 14.00 -15.20 23.03
CA TRP A 126 12.65 -15.62 22.70
C TRP A 126 12.54 -17.15 22.72
N ASP A 127 11.49 -17.66 23.37
CA ASP A 127 11.13 -19.07 23.32
C ASP A 127 9.60 -19.20 23.32
N LYS A 128 9.06 -19.54 22.15
CA LYS A 128 7.62 -19.72 21.94
C LYS A 128 7.03 -20.77 22.88
N SER A 129 7.77 -21.84 23.19
CA SER A 129 7.25 -22.91 24.05
C SER A 129 7.02 -22.44 25.48
N ILE A 130 7.93 -21.62 26.01
CA ILE A 130 7.79 -21.01 27.34
C ILE A 130 6.64 -19.99 27.34
N VAL A 131 6.50 -19.21 26.25
CA VAL A 131 5.38 -18.27 26.11
C VAL A 131 4.06 -19.01 26.17
N THR A 132 3.88 -20.06 25.35
CA THR A 132 2.68 -20.92 25.34
C THR A 132 2.43 -21.54 26.72
N GLU A 133 3.47 -22.09 27.38
CA GLU A 133 3.37 -22.69 28.71
C GLU A 133 2.85 -21.69 29.77
N GLU A 134 3.35 -20.45 29.75
CA GLU A 134 2.92 -19.43 30.71
C GLU A 134 1.54 -18.85 30.36
N THR A 135 1.22 -18.69 29.08
CA THR A 135 -0.10 -18.18 28.65
C THR A 135 -1.23 -19.17 28.91
N ASP A 136 -0.98 -20.48 28.83
CA ASP A 136 -1.98 -21.52 29.14
C ASP A 136 -2.47 -21.48 30.61
N LYS A 137 -1.73 -20.78 31.48
CA LYS A 137 -2.07 -20.59 32.89
C LYS A 137 -3.06 -19.45 33.12
N PHE A 138 -3.41 -18.67 32.09
CA PHE A 138 -4.33 -17.53 32.16
C PHE A 138 -5.70 -17.90 31.57
N PRO A 139 -6.73 -18.15 32.40
CA PRO A 139 -8.07 -18.50 31.91
C PRO A 139 -8.76 -17.35 31.16
N GLU A 140 -8.25 -16.12 31.26
CA GLU A 140 -8.75 -14.95 30.53
C GLU A 140 -8.33 -14.94 29.05
N LEU A 141 -7.32 -15.73 28.67
CA LEU A 141 -6.79 -15.76 27.31
C LEU A 141 -7.43 -16.88 26.49
N THR A 142 -7.96 -16.52 25.33
CA THR A 142 -8.46 -17.50 24.34
C THR A 142 -7.58 -17.43 23.10
N TYR A 143 -7.03 -18.56 22.64
CA TYR A 143 -6.20 -18.56 21.42
C TYR A 143 -6.98 -18.03 20.20
N GLN A 144 -6.30 -17.20 19.39
CA GLN A 144 -6.73 -16.93 18.02
C GLN A 144 -6.49 -18.17 17.14
N SER A 145 -6.84 -18.09 15.85
CA SER A 145 -6.72 -19.21 14.93
C SER A 145 -5.28 -19.76 14.86
N GLU A 146 -5.13 -21.06 14.55
CA GLU A 146 -3.81 -21.68 14.37
C GLU A 146 -2.96 -20.95 13.33
N ALA A 147 -3.60 -20.40 12.29
CA ALA A 147 -2.94 -19.64 11.25
C ALA A 147 -2.26 -18.36 11.77
N ASP A 148 -2.76 -17.80 12.87
CA ASP A 148 -2.23 -16.57 13.50
C ASP A 148 -1.10 -16.84 14.49
N GLN A 149 -0.87 -18.11 14.84
CA GLN A 149 0.22 -18.54 15.72
C GLN A 149 1.52 -18.71 14.92
N ARG A 150 2.39 -17.70 14.91
CA ARG A 150 3.65 -17.71 14.15
C ARG A 150 4.85 -18.03 15.05
N GLN A 151 6.05 -18.15 14.48
CA GLN A 151 7.26 -18.50 15.25
C GLN A 151 7.59 -17.45 16.32
N TYR A 152 7.39 -16.17 15.99
CA TYR A 152 7.69 -15.02 16.84
C TYR A 152 6.43 -14.28 17.29
N LYS A 153 5.24 -14.89 17.17
CA LYS A 153 3.96 -14.29 17.55
C LYS A 153 3.01 -15.36 18.11
N VAL A 154 2.52 -15.12 19.32
CA VAL A 154 1.47 -15.93 19.95
C VAL A 154 0.27 -15.02 20.24
N SER A 155 -0.89 -15.37 19.69
CA SER A 155 -2.04 -14.47 19.59
C SER A 155 -3.26 -14.98 20.33
N PHE A 156 -3.92 -14.08 21.05
CA PHE A 156 -5.07 -14.35 21.91
C PHE A 156 -6.19 -13.31 21.73
N PHE A 157 -7.37 -13.67 22.20
CA PHE A 157 -8.46 -12.78 22.54
C PHE A 157 -8.53 -12.64 24.06
N VAL A 158 -8.83 -11.43 24.55
CA VAL A 158 -9.00 -11.11 25.97
C VAL A 158 -10.08 -10.05 26.14
N ASP A 159 -10.90 -10.18 27.20
CA ASP A 159 -11.85 -9.13 27.57
C ASP A 159 -11.12 -7.82 27.87
N LYS A 160 -11.55 -6.71 27.26
CA LYS A 160 -10.95 -5.38 27.43
C LYS A 160 -10.72 -4.99 28.90
N ASP A 161 -11.69 -5.25 29.76
CA ASP A 161 -11.63 -4.90 31.18
C ASP A 161 -10.56 -5.70 31.96
N LYS A 162 -10.17 -6.86 31.44
CA LYS A 162 -9.16 -7.75 32.04
C LYS A 162 -7.78 -7.57 31.41
N ALA A 163 -7.70 -7.02 30.20
CA ALA A 163 -6.48 -6.91 29.40
C ALA A 163 -5.30 -6.31 30.19
N ASN A 164 -5.49 -5.16 30.84
CA ASN A 164 -4.42 -4.50 31.60
C ASN A 164 -3.86 -5.37 32.74
N GLY A 165 -4.72 -6.10 33.44
CA GLY A 165 -4.31 -7.01 34.52
C GLY A 165 -3.51 -8.19 33.99
N VAL A 166 -4.00 -8.80 32.91
CA VAL A 166 -3.33 -9.92 32.23
C VAL A 166 -1.97 -9.50 31.67
N ILE A 167 -1.90 -8.37 30.96
CA ILE A 167 -0.65 -7.84 30.38
C ILE A 167 0.41 -7.66 31.46
N LYS A 168 0.07 -7.04 32.58
CA LYS A 168 1.02 -6.79 33.67
C LYS A 168 1.53 -8.10 34.28
N ALA A 169 0.62 -9.01 34.64
CA ALA A 169 0.97 -10.29 35.26
C ALA A 169 1.78 -11.20 34.32
N LEU A 170 1.39 -11.30 33.05
CA LEU A 170 2.08 -12.10 32.04
C LEU A 170 3.48 -11.53 31.74
N SER A 171 3.61 -10.21 31.64
CA SER A 171 4.91 -9.55 31.43
C SER A 171 5.90 -9.87 32.56
N GLU A 172 5.44 -9.80 33.82
CA GLU A 172 6.28 -10.13 34.99
C GLU A 172 6.70 -11.61 34.99
N ARG A 173 5.79 -12.54 34.66
CA ARG A 173 6.07 -13.98 34.60
C ARG A 173 7.09 -14.33 33.51
N LEU A 174 6.88 -13.86 32.29
CA LEU A 174 7.77 -14.16 31.17
C LEU A 174 9.17 -13.56 31.39
N LYS A 175 9.25 -12.35 31.97
CA LYS A 175 10.52 -11.76 32.38
C LYS A 175 11.25 -12.58 33.44
N ASN A 176 10.52 -13.12 34.44
CA ASN A 176 11.10 -14.00 35.46
C ASN A 176 11.59 -15.34 34.89
N ARG A 177 11.07 -15.76 33.73
CA ARG A 177 11.56 -16.92 32.97
C ARG A 177 12.75 -16.59 32.04
N GLY A 178 13.24 -15.34 32.07
CA GLY A 178 14.40 -14.91 31.29
C GLY A 178 14.08 -14.51 29.85
N LEU A 179 12.80 -14.31 29.51
CA LEU A 179 12.40 -13.88 28.18
C LEU A 179 12.33 -12.35 28.08
N ASP A 180 12.76 -11.82 26.94
CA ASP A 180 12.53 -10.42 26.56
C ASP A 180 11.34 -10.36 25.61
N ILE A 181 10.18 -10.01 26.16
CA ILE A 181 8.91 -10.00 25.41
C ILE A 181 8.31 -8.60 25.33
N LYS A 182 7.38 -8.48 24.40
CA LYS A 182 6.44 -7.36 24.25
C LYS A 182 5.03 -7.94 24.15
N ILE A 183 4.07 -7.26 24.76
CA ILE A 183 2.65 -7.61 24.65
C ILE A 183 1.93 -6.43 24.01
N VAL A 184 1.25 -6.68 22.91
CA VAL A 184 0.51 -5.69 22.13
C VAL A 184 -0.98 -5.98 22.28
N PHE A 185 -1.75 -5.01 22.77
CA PHE A 185 -3.20 -5.07 22.80
C PHE A 185 -3.78 -4.16 21.73
N SER A 186 -4.72 -4.65 20.92
CA SER A 186 -5.28 -3.94 19.78
C SER A 186 -6.68 -4.42 19.45
N GLY A 187 -7.46 -3.64 18.70
CA GLY A 187 -8.77 -4.09 18.23
C GLY A 187 -9.83 -4.18 19.34
N GLY A 188 -9.53 -3.70 20.54
CA GLY A 188 -10.39 -3.86 21.73
C GLY A 188 -10.46 -5.27 22.32
N GLU A 189 -9.85 -6.27 21.70
CA GLU A 189 -9.88 -7.68 22.17
C GLU A 189 -8.62 -8.50 21.84
N ALA A 190 -7.85 -8.12 20.81
CA ALA A 190 -6.70 -8.90 20.36
C ALA A 190 -5.47 -8.61 21.23
N LEU A 191 -4.80 -9.67 21.68
CA LEU A 191 -3.57 -9.60 22.46
C LEU A 191 -2.49 -10.48 21.80
N ASP A 192 -1.39 -9.85 21.41
CA ASP A 192 -0.25 -10.52 20.78
C ASP A 192 0.97 -10.48 21.69
N VAL A 193 1.59 -11.64 21.93
CA VAL A 193 2.88 -11.77 22.61
C VAL A 193 3.97 -11.95 21.56
N LEU A 194 4.94 -11.04 21.57
CA LEU A 194 6.02 -10.92 20.60
C LEU A 194 7.38 -10.89 21.32
N PRO A 195 8.51 -11.17 20.65
CA PRO A 195 9.83 -10.82 21.17
C PRO A 195 9.93 -9.29 21.32
N LYS A 196 10.70 -8.82 22.31
CA LYS A 196 10.85 -7.38 22.59
C LYS A 196 11.40 -6.58 21.41
N CYS A 197 12.26 -7.20 20.60
CA CYS A 197 12.83 -6.61 19.39
C CYS A 197 11.91 -6.70 18.16
N GLY A 198 10.76 -7.37 18.27
CA GLY A 198 9.71 -7.35 17.26
C GLY A 198 8.70 -6.24 17.49
N GLY A 199 7.70 -6.13 16.61
CA GLY A 199 6.72 -5.04 16.63
C GLY A 199 6.81 -4.21 15.36
N LYS A 200 5.72 -3.50 15.02
CA LYS A 200 5.66 -2.66 13.81
C LYS A 200 6.67 -1.52 13.86
N GLY A 201 6.89 -0.93 15.04
CA GLY A 201 7.85 0.17 15.22
C GLY A 201 9.30 -0.28 15.03
N GLU A 202 9.69 -1.42 15.61
CA GLU A 202 11.04 -1.98 15.52
C GLU A 202 11.34 -2.48 14.11
N ALA A 203 10.36 -3.09 13.43
CA ALA A 203 10.48 -3.46 12.03
C ALA A 203 10.73 -2.22 11.16
N LEU A 204 10.01 -1.11 11.40
CA LEU A 204 10.25 0.14 10.68
C LEU A 204 11.64 0.71 11.01
N ALA A 205 12.04 0.74 12.28
CA ALA A 205 13.36 1.23 12.69
C ALA A 205 14.50 0.40 12.07
N TYR A 206 14.33 -0.92 11.99
CA TYR A 206 15.24 -1.83 11.31
C TYR A 206 15.36 -1.50 9.82
N LEU A 207 14.24 -1.31 9.12
CA LEU A 207 14.24 -0.91 7.71
C LEU A 207 14.94 0.43 7.51
N LEU A 208 14.62 1.44 8.31
CA LEU A 208 15.23 2.78 8.23
C LEU A 208 16.75 2.76 8.44
N LYS A 209 17.23 1.86 9.30
CA LYS A 209 18.67 1.65 9.55
C LYS A 209 19.36 0.89 8.42
N ASN A 210 18.65 0.00 7.74
CA ASN A 210 19.21 -0.86 6.70
C ASN A 210 19.24 -0.24 5.31
N PHE A 211 18.65 0.94 5.12
CA PHE A 211 18.95 1.72 3.91
C PHE A 211 20.44 2.05 3.88
N GLY A 212 21.07 1.81 2.73
CA GLY A 212 22.48 2.16 2.52
C GLY A 212 22.76 3.63 2.83
N HIS A 213 24.01 3.96 3.14
CA HIS A 213 24.41 5.34 3.45
C HIS A 213 23.91 6.33 2.38
N GLY A 214 23.16 7.34 2.82
CA GLY A 214 22.60 8.35 1.92
C GLY A 214 21.43 7.86 1.06
N LYS A 215 20.84 6.70 1.34
CA LYS A 215 19.61 6.17 0.69
C LYS A 215 18.38 6.21 1.62
N GLN A 216 18.48 6.77 2.82
CA GLN A 216 17.34 6.92 3.73
C GLN A 216 16.26 7.81 3.09
N PRO A 217 14.97 7.46 3.21
CA PRO A 217 13.89 8.28 2.66
C PRO A 217 13.93 9.71 3.21
N CYS A 218 13.64 10.69 2.36
CA CYS A 218 13.61 12.11 2.75
C CYS A 218 12.50 12.39 3.77
N ASN A 219 11.37 11.71 3.63
CA ASN A 219 10.23 11.79 4.55
C ASN A 219 9.68 10.39 4.80
N THR A 220 9.20 10.13 6.01
CA THR A 220 8.46 8.90 6.34
C THR A 220 7.11 9.27 6.92
N LEU A 221 6.02 8.73 6.37
CA LEU A 221 4.66 8.91 6.87
C LEU A 221 4.15 7.56 7.38
N VAL A 222 3.85 7.46 8.68
CA VAL A 222 3.22 6.28 9.29
C VAL A 222 1.71 6.50 9.45
N CYS A 223 0.92 5.47 9.12
CA CYS A 223 -0.53 5.50 9.17
C CYS A 223 -1.03 4.30 9.98
N GLY A 224 -1.95 4.53 10.92
CA GLY A 224 -2.53 3.45 11.73
C GLY A 224 -3.86 3.84 12.37
N ASP A 225 -4.54 2.84 12.93
CA ASP A 225 -5.84 2.97 13.57
C ASP A 225 -5.91 2.30 14.95
N SER A 226 -5.05 1.33 15.26
CA SER A 226 -5.19 0.51 16.48
C SER A 226 -3.94 0.44 17.34
N GLY A 227 -4.03 -0.23 18.49
CA GLY A 227 -2.91 -0.31 19.46
C GLY A 227 -1.65 -0.98 18.91
N ASN A 228 -1.76 -1.83 17.88
CA ASN A 228 -0.60 -2.46 17.25
C ASN A 228 0.23 -1.49 16.37
N ASP A 229 -0.31 -0.31 16.08
CA ASP A 229 0.33 0.75 15.31
C ASP A 229 1.06 1.76 16.20
N ALA A 230 0.78 1.77 17.51
CA ALA A 230 1.24 2.80 18.43
C ALA A 230 2.76 3.04 18.36
N GLU A 231 3.54 1.97 18.21
CA GLU A 231 4.99 2.04 18.15
C GLU A 231 5.53 2.67 16.86
N LEU A 232 4.77 2.63 15.75
CA LEU A 232 5.16 3.31 14.51
C LEU A 232 5.31 4.83 14.75
N PHE A 233 4.40 5.41 15.53
CA PHE A 233 4.42 6.82 15.91
C PHE A 233 5.53 7.19 16.91
N GLY A 234 6.17 6.19 17.51
CA GLY A 234 7.32 6.34 18.40
C GLY A 234 8.66 6.40 17.67
N VAL A 235 8.71 6.00 16.39
CA VAL A 235 9.93 6.02 15.58
C VAL A 235 10.39 7.47 15.36
N PRO A 236 11.70 7.79 15.53
CA PRO A 236 12.21 9.14 15.30
C PRO A 236 11.98 9.63 13.86
N ASP A 237 11.83 10.96 13.72
CA ASP A 237 11.79 11.66 12.42
C ASP A 237 10.70 11.20 11.44
N VAL A 238 9.61 10.62 11.95
CA VAL A 238 8.42 10.26 11.15
C VAL A 238 7.32 11.31 11.27
N PHE A 239 6.55 11.49 10.21
CA PHE A 239 5.20 12.04 10.26
C PHE A 239 4.21 10.93 10.57
N GLY A 240 3.18 11.21 11.36
CA GLY A 240 2.19 10.21 11.78
C GLY A 240 0.76 10.68 11.56
N VAL A 241 -0.08 9.80 11.03
CA VAL A 241 -1.53 9.99 10.97
C VAL A 241 -2.26 8.83 11.64
N MET A 242 -3.06 9.17 12.64
CA MET A 242 -4.14 8.32 13.12
C MET A 242 -5.36 8.62 12.26
N VAL A 243 -5.90 7.63 11.55
CA VAL A 243 -7.07 7.84 10.69
C VAL A 243 -8.30 8.19 11.54
N GLY A 244 -9.30 8.88 10.96
CA GLY A 244 -10.45 9.41 11.72
C GLY A 244 -11.37 8.33 12.34
N ASN A 245 -11.08 7.06 12.09
CA ASN A 245 -11.72 5.90 12.70
C ASN A 245 -10.78 5.13 13.64
N ALA A 246 -9.71 5.77 14.11
CA ALA A 246 -8.77 5.19 15.07
C ALA A 246 -9.49 4.76 16.36
N MET A 247 -9.05 3.63 16.89
CA MET A 247 -9.58 3.00 18.08
C MET A 247 -9.09 3.71 19.36
N GLU A 248 -9.83 3.48 20.44
CA GLU A 248 -9.64 4.16 21.72
C GLU A 248 -8.22 3.96 22.27
N GLU A 249 -7.64 2.77 22.13
CA GLU A 249 -6.30 2.48 22.67
C GLU A 249 -5.19 3.30 21.97
N LEU A 250 -5.32 3.56 20.66
CA LEU A 250 -4.34 4.37 19.93
C LEU A 250 -4.50 5.86 20.26
N LEU A 251 -5.75 6.31 20.40
CA LEU A 251 -6.05 7.68 20.83
C LEU A 251 -5.58 7.95 22.26
N GLN A 252 -5.73 6.98 23.17
CA GLN A 252 -5.19 7.06 24.52
C GLN A 252 -3.66 7.15 24.48
N TRP A 253 -3.00 6.29 23.69
CA TRP A 253 -1.54 6.36 23.51
C TRP A 253 -1.10 7.74 23.03
N ARG A 254 -1.84 8.37 22.11
CA ARG A 254 -1.56 9.74 21.62
C ARG A 254 -1.60 10.76 22.75
N GLU A 255 -2.64 10.74 23.58
CA GLU A 255 -2.77 11.69 24.68
C GLU A 255 -1.64 11.55 25.70
N GLU A 256 -1.13 10.33 25.91
CA GLU A 256 -0.04 10.04 26.84
C GLU A 256 1.34 10.36 26.26
N ASN A 257 1.57 10.11 24.96
CA ASN A 257 2.93 10.10 24.36
C ASN A 257 3.17 11.15 23.27
N ALA A 258 2.11 11.71 22.67
CA ALA A 258 2.20 12.49 21.43
C ALA A 258 1.31 13.74 21.38
N LYS A 259 0.64 14.12 22.46
CA LYS A 259 -0.32 15.24 22.51
C LYS A 259 0.19 16.55 21.92
N ASN A 260 1.48 16.84 22.10
CA ASN A 260 2.13 18.07 21.64
C ASN A 260 3.13 17.85 20.51
N LYS A 261 3.09 16.69 19.83
CA LYS A 261 3.99 16.39 18.71
C LYS A 261 3.36 16.92 17.41
N PRO A 262 3.90 17.99 16.79
CA PRO A 262 3.29 18.61 15.61
C PRO A 262 3.37 17.73 14.36
N ASN A 263 4.25 16.74 14.37
CA ASN A 263 4.40 15.73 13.32
C ASN A 263 3.40 14.58 13.43
N ILE A 264 2.46 14.59 14.40
CA ILE A 264 1.44 13.55 14.56
C ILE A 264 0.06 14.20 14.59
N ILE A 265 -0.83 13.74 13.71
CA ILE A 265 -2.22 14.21 13.63
C ILE A 265 -3.23 13.09 13.82
N HIS A 266 -4.42 13.47 14.24
CA HIS A 266 -5.62 12.65 14.11
C HIS A 266 -6.45 13.23 12.95
N ALA A 267 -6.60 12.47 11.88
CA ALA A 267 -7.31 12.88 10.68
C ALA A 267 -8.81 13.01 10.96
N THR A 268 -9.49 13.87 10.20
CA THR A 268 -10.96 13.91 10.19
C THR A 268 -11.54 12.87 9.24
N GLU A 269 -10.78 12.51 8.21
CA GLU A 269 -11.14 11.51 7.22
C GLU A 269 -10.76 10.10 7.69
N ARG A 270 -11.55 9.12 7.26
CA ARG A 270 -11.41 7.70 7.62
C ARG A 270 -10.50 6.97 6.65
N CYS A 271 -9.88 5.89 7.11
CA CYS A 271 -9.08 4.98 6.30
C CYS A 271 -8.14 5.71 5.29
N ALA A 272 -8.08 5.24 4.04
CA ALA A 272 -7.22 5.79 2.99
C ALA A 272 -7.47 7.28 2.70
N ALA A 273 -8.68 7.80 2.96
CA ALA A 273 -8.94 9.25 2.84
C ALA A 273 -8.21 10.05 3.93
N GLY A 274 -8.06 9.49 5.13
CA GLY A 274 -7.22 10.03 6.21
C GLY A 274 -5.74 10.09 5.83
N ILE A 275 -5.25 9.09 5.10
CA ILE A 275 -3.87 9.06 4.57
C ILE A 275 -3.66 10.20 3.56
N ILE A 276 -4.59 10.36 2.60
CA ILE A 276 -4.55 11.45 1.62
C ILE A 276 -4.60 12.82 2.31
N GLN A 277 -5.43 12.97 3.34
CA GLN A 277 -5.51 14.19 4.15
C GLN A 277 -4.15 14.51 4.80
N ALA A 278 -3.47 13.51 5.36
CA ALA A 278 -2.17 13.67 6.01
C ALA A 278 -1.06 14.10 5.05
N ILE A 279 -1.03 13.52 3.84
CA ILE A 279 -0.10 13.92 2.78
C ILE A 279 -0.20 15.43 2.53
N GLY A 280 -1.42 15.95 2.40
CA GLY A 280 -1.66 17.39 2.21
C GLY A 280 -1.33 18.22 3.45
N HIS A 281 -1.70 17.74 4.64
CA HIS A 281 -1.46 18.44 5.90
C HIS A 281 0.03 18.68 6.16
N PHE A 282 0.85 17.64 5.99
CA PHE A 282 2.29 17.70 6.18
C PHE A 282 3.06 18.23 4.97
N LYS A 283 2.35 18.58 3.88
CA LYS A 283 2.93 19.08 2.62
C LYS A 283 3.95 18.11 2.00
N LEU A 284 3.64 16.81 2.03
CA LEU A 284 4.48 15.74 1.50
C LEU A 284 4.32 15.52 -0.02
N GLY A 285 3.66 16.46 -0.70
CA GLY A 285 3.41 16.43 -2.14
C GLY A 285 1.93 16.63 -2.49
N PRO A 286 1.54 16.37 -3.77
CA PRO A 286 0.16 16.49 -4.22
C PRO A 286 -0.79 15.54 -3.46
N ASN A 287 -1.93 16.05 -3.01
CA ASN A 287 -2.94 15.25 -2.30
C ASN A 287 -4.32 15.23 -3.00
N LEU A 288 -4.42 15.75 -4.23
CA LEU A 288 -5.63 15.67 -5.04
C LEU A 288 -5.58 14.40 -5.89
N SER A 289 -6.47 13.43 -5.61
CA SER A 289 -6.55 12.22 -6.41
C SER A 289 -7.01 12.55 -7.84
N PRO A 290 -6.35 12.00 -8.89
CA PRO A 290 -6.85 12.12 -10.27
C PRO A 290 -8.29 11.62 -10.42
N ARG A 291 -8.75 10.73 -9.53
CA ARG A 291 -10.11 10.19 -9.51
C ARG A 291 -11.17 11.24 -9.15
N ASP A 292 -10.78 12.29 -8.43
CA ASP A 292 -11.66 13.38 -8.01
C ASP A 292 -11.77 14.49 -9.08
N VAL A 293 -10.94 14.44 -10.13
CA VAL A 293 -10.95 15.40 -11.24
C VAL A 293 -12.10 15.07 -12.19
N LEU A 294 -13.03 16.00 -12.39
CA LEU A 294 -14.19 15.82 -13.26
C LEU A 294 -13.88 16.13 -14.73
N ASP A 295 -12.96 17.05 -14.97
CA ASP A 295 -12.62 17.53 -16.31
C ASP A 295 -11.35 16.86 -16.85
N PHE A 296 -11.53 15.90 -17.76
CA PHE A 296 -10.41 15.26 -18.47
C PHE A 296 -9.97 16.04 -19.72
N SER A 297 -10.63 17.16 -20.08
CA SER A 297 -10.29 17.93 -21.29
C SER A 297 -9.03 18.78 -21.13
N LYS A 298 -8.60 19.04 -19.89
CA LYS A 298 -7.36 19.75 -19.58
C LYS A 298 -6.21 18.75 -19.40
N SER A 299 -5.69 18.21 -20.49
CA SER A 299 -4.31 17.72 -20.50
C SER A 299 -3.38 18.94 -20.50
N SER A 300 -2.58 19.13 -19.46
CA SER A 300 -1.49 20.11 -19.54
C SER A 300 -0.52 19.63 -20.63
N LEU A 301 -0.32 20.46 -21.65
CA LEU A 301 0.57 20.21 -22.79
C LEU A 301 2.04 19.97 -22.40
N GLU A 302 2.39 20.18 -21.13
CA GLU A 302 3.68 19.78 -20.55
C GLU A 302 3.50 18.41 -19.87
N ILE A 303 3.87 17.32 -20.56
CA ILE A 303 3.93 15.98 -19.97
C ILE A 303 5.12 15.94 -19.01
N THR A 304 4.92 16.41 -17.78
CA THR A 304 5.96 16.40 -16.74
C THR A 304 6.11 15.03 -16.08
N ASN A 305 5.09 14.17 -16.18
CA ASN A 305 5.07 12.83 -15.58
C ASN A 305 4.22 11.85 -16.41
N PRO A 306 4.83 10.96 -17.22
CA PRO A 306 4.11 9.97 -18.01
C PRO A 306 3.21 9.04 -17.19
N GLY A 307 3.59 8.74 -15.94
CA GLY A 307 2.77 7.89 -15.06
C GLY A 307 1.41 8.52 -14.75
N HIS A 308 1.37 9.84 -14.57
CA HIS A 308 0.14 10.59 -14.35
C HIS A 308 -0.84 10.46 -15.53
N GLU A 309 -0.35 10.58 -16.76
CA GLU A 309 -1.20 10.48 -17.95
C GLU A 309 -1.74 9.06 -18.17
N ILE A 310 -0.97 8.01 -17.84
CA ILE A 310 -1.48 6.63 -17.86
C ILE A 310 -2.60 6.44 -16.85
N VAL A 311 -2.44 6.91 -15.61
CA VAL A 311 -3.51 6.82 -14.61
C VAL A 311 -4.76 7.55 -15.11
N LYS A 312 -4.63 8.76 -15.66
CA LYS A 312 -5.75 9.52 -16.23
C LYS A 312 -6.44 8.77 -17.37
N PHE A 313 -5.67 8.14 -18.26
CA PHE A 313 -6.23 7.35 -19.35
C PHE A 313 -7.11 6.20 -18.85
N TYR A 314 -6.64 5.43 -17.86
CA TYR A 314 -7.45 4.32 -17.32
C TYR A 314 -8.68 4.78 -16.53
N LEU A 315 -8.59 5.92 -15.84
CA LEU A 315 -9.75 6.53 -15.19
C LEU A 315 -10.78 7.05 -16.22
N PHE A 316 -10.30 7.65 -17.31
CA PHE A 316 -11.13 8.00 -18.45
C PHE A 316 -11.80 6.74 -19.02
N TYR A 317 -11.06 5.65 -19.23
CA TYR A 317 -11.60 4.38 -19.71
C TYR A 317 -12.65 3.78 -18.77
N GLU A 318 -12.48 3.87 -17.44
CA GLU A 318 -13.51 3.49 -16.46
C GLU A 318 -14.81 4.27 -16.72
N ARG A 319 -14.73 5.61 -16.78
CA ARG A 319 -15.92 6.47 -16.98
C ARG A 319 -16.54 6.28 -18.36
N TRP A 320 -15.73 6.03 -19.40
CA TRP A 320 -16.16 5.73 -20.76
C TRP A 320 -17.07 4.50 -20.79
N ARG A 321 -16.61 3.39 -20.23
CA ARG A 321 -17.38 2.13 -20.19
C ARG A 321 -18.63 2.22 -19.32
N ARG A 322 -18.63 3.12 -18.33
CA ARG A 322 -19.80 3.38 -17.47
C ARG A 322 -20.77 4.39 -18.07
N ALA A 323 -20.45 4.98 -19.24
CA ALA A 323 -21.21 6.07 -19.86
C ALA A 323 -21.38 7.29 -18.94
N GLU A 324 -20.30 7.65 -18.24
CA GLU A 324 -20.22 8.80 -17.31
C GLU A 324 -19.46 10.00 -17.92
N ILE A 325 -19.24 9.99 -19.23
CA ILE A 325 -18.55 11.04 -19.97
C ILE A 325 -19.56 11.77 -20.83
N ALA A 326 -19.53 13.11 -20.77
CA ALA A 326 -20.30 13.96 -21.66
C ALA A 326 -19.56 14.09 -23.00
N ASP A 327 -20.29 14.11 -24.12
CA ASP A 327 -19.73 14.27 -25.47
C ASP A 327 -18.58 13.28 -25.81
N PRO A 328 -18.89 11.96 -25.87
CA PRO A 328 -17.87 10.93 -26.06
C PRO A 328 -17.10 11.06 -27.37
N GLU A 329 -17.73 11.53 -28.45
CA GLU A 329 -17.10 11.69 -29.76
C GLU A 329 -15.95 12.69 -29.71
N ARG A 330 -16.20 13.87 -29.12
CA ARG A 330 -15.19 14.92 -28.94
C ARG A 330 -14.01 14.47 -28.08
N HIS A 331 -14.25 13.63 -27.07
CA HIS A 331 -13.17 13.09 -26.24
C HIS A 331 -12.25 12.13 -27.01
N ILE A 332 -12.80 11.31 -27.91
CA ILE A 332 -11.99 10.43 -28.77
C ILE A 332 -11.15 11.26 -29.74
N GLU A 333 -11.73 12.30 -30.33
CA GLU A 333 -11.00 13.23 -31.21
C GLU A 333 -9.84 13.90 -30.46
N ASN A 334 -10.09 14.44 -29.26
CA ASN A 334 -9.04 15.03 -28.42
C ASN A 334 -7.92 14.02 -28.09
N LEU A 335 -8.25 12.77 -27.76
CA LEU A 335 -7.24 11.74 -27.50
C LEU A 335 -6.40 11.44 -28.76
N LYS A 336 -7.03 11.37 -29.94
CA LYS A 336 -6.33 11.19 -31.22
C LYS A 336 -5.44 12.39 -31.60
N GLU A 337 -5.74 13.59 -31.13
CA GLU A 337 -4.89 14.77 -31.30
C GLU A 337 -3.68 14.75 -30.34
N VAL A 338 -3.86 14.25 -29.12
CA VAL A 338 -2.80 14.15 -28.10
C VAL A 338 -1.83 13.01 -28.43
N PHE A 339 -2.35 11.88 -28.91
CA PHE A 339 -1.53 10.73 -29.25
C PHE A 339 -0.92 10.85 -30.64
N TYR A 340 0.32 10.38 -30.78
CA TYR A 340 0.97 10.37 -32.08
C TYR A 340 0.32 9.31 -33.00
N PRO A 341 0.11 9.60 -34.30
CA PRO A 341 -0.52 8.65 -35.23
C PRO A 341 0.21 7.30 -35.34
N SER A 342 1.54 7.30 -35.12
CA SER A 342 2.36 6.08 -35.09
C SER A 342 2.61 5.53 -33.68
N GLY A 343 1.86 5.98 -32.68
CA GLY A 343 1.94 5.45 -31.32
C GLY A 343 1.54 3.98 -31.32
N VAL A 344 2.34 3.14 -30.67
CA VAL A 344 2.10 1.70 -30.57
C VAL A 344 1.78 1.34 -29.13
N LEU A 345 0.69 0.59 -28.95
CA LEU A 345 0.37 -0.13 -27.73
C LEU A 345 0.83 -1.58 -27.90
N VAL A 346 1.72 -2.04 -27.04
CA VAL A 346 2.12 -3.44 -27.01
C VAL A 346 1.29 -4.17 -25.94
N SER A 347 0.58 -5.22 -26.33
CA SER A 347 -0.20 -6.05 -25.41
C SER A 347 0.70 -6.97 -24.57
N PRO A 348 0.18 -7.53 -23.46
CA PRO A 348 0.82 -8.60 -22.70
C PRO A 348 1.27 -9.80 -23.53
N SER A 349 0.57 -10.11 -24.64
CA SER A 349 0.95 -11.18 -25.58
C SER A 349 2.10 -10.81 -26.51
N GLY A 350 2.61 -9.57 -26.42
CA GLY A 350 3.63 -9.02 -27.30
C GLY A 350 3.08 -8.55 -28.65
N GLN A 351 1.76 -8.48 -28.80
CA GLN A 351 1.14 -7.99 -30.02
C GLN A 351 1.13 -6.46 -30.04
N GLU A 352 1.61 -5.90 -31.15
CA GLU A 352 1.61 -4.46 -31.37
C GLU A 352 0.30 -4.02 -32.03
N HIS A 353 -0.32 -2.99 -31.47
CA HIS A 353 -1.51 -2.34 -32.01
C HIS A 353 -1.24 -0.85 -32.15
N LEU A 354 -1.67 -0.25 -33.26
CA LEU A 354 -1.64 1.21 -33.36
C LEU A 354 -2.61 1.79 -32.33
N LEU A 355 -2.16 2.82 -31.63
CA LEU A 355 -2.95 3.46 -30.58
C LEU A 355 -4.24 4.07 -31.12
N HIS A 356 -4.22 4.58 -32.36
CA HIS A 356 -5.42 5.05 -33.06
C HIS A 356 -6.41 3.91 -33.32
N ASP A 357 -5.94 2.74 -33.77
CA ASP A 357 -6.79 1.56 -33.96
C ASP A 357 -7.38 1.08 -32.63
N TYR A 358 -6.62 1.19 -31.54
CA TYR A 358 -7.11 0.90 -30.20
C TYR A 358 -8.21 1.88 -29.77
N LEU A 359 -8.04 3.17 -29.99
CA LEU A 359 -9.06 4.19 -29.70
C LEU A 359 -10.34 3.95 -30.52
N ASP A 360 -10.22 3.54 -31.79
CA ASP A 360 -11.36 3.17 -32.61
C ASP A 360 -12.08 1.94 -32.05
N GLN A 361 -11.35 0.94 -31.57
CA GLN A 361 -11.94 -0.22 -30.91
C GLN A 361 -12.60 0.13 -29.58
N MET A 362 -12.04 1.10 -28.83
CA MET A 362 -12.59 1.57 -27.56
C MET A 362 -14.02 2.09 -27.69
N THR A 363 -14.38 2.65 -28.86
CA THR A 363 -15.74 3.15 -29.13
C THR A 363 -16.81 2.08 -28.95
N LYS A 364 -16.50 0.82 -29.27
CA LYS A 364 -17.42 -0.33 -29.15
C LYS A 364 -17.80 -0.66 -27.71
N PHE A 365 -17.01 -0.21 -26.74
CA PHE A 365 -17.21 -0.50 -25.32
C PHE A 365 -17.89 0.66 -24.57
N TYR A 366 -18.28 1.74 -25.24
CA TYR A 366 -18.96 2.85 -24.55
C TYR A 366 -20.26 2.37 -23.88
N GLY A 367 -20.38 2.62 -22.58
CA GLY A 367 -21.58 2.26 -21.81
C GLY A 367 -21.83 0.76 -21.57
N ASP A 368 -20.93 -0.15 -21.96
CA ASP A 368 -21.11 -1.60 -21.78
C ASP A 368 -21.10 -2.04 -20.30
N LYS A 369 -20.60 -1.17 -19.41
CA LYS A 369 -20.60 -1.29 -17.96
C LYS A 369 -21.52 -0.28 -17.27
N LYS A 370 -22.41 0.40 -17.99
CA LYS A 370 -23.40 1.31 -17.41
C LYS A 370 -24.22 0.62 -16.33
N GLY A 371 -24.34 1.23 -15.16
CA GLY A 371 -25.07 0.70 -14.01
C GLY A 371 -24.41 -0.49 -13.29
N LYS A 372 -23.19 -0.90 -13.70
CA LYS A 372 -22.42 -1.96 -13.03
C LYS A 372 -21.41 -1.35 -12.08
N GLN A 373 -21.12 -2.06 -10.99
CA GLN A 373 -19.91 -1.83 -10.18
C GLN A 373 -18.72 -2.24 -11.05
N PHE A 374 -18.09 -1.26 -11.68
CA PHE A 374 -16.95 -1.43 -12.55
C PHE A 374 -15.92 -0.40 -12.16
N ARG A 375 -14.78 -0.84 -11.64
CA ARG A 375 -13.69 0.02 -11.20
C ARG A 375 -12.40 -0.42 -11.85
N VAL A 376 -11.55 0.54 -12.23
CA VAL A 376 -10.25 0.29 -12.84
C VAL A 376 -9.17 0.96 -12.02
N TRP A 377 -8.07 0.26 -11.79
CA TRP A 377 -6.84 0.87 -11.30
C TRP A 377 -5.63 0.23 -11.98
N VAL A 378 -4.54 0.98 -11.98
CA VAL A 378 -3.23 0.53 -12.42
C VAL A 378 -2.37 0.23 -11.19
N ASP A 379 -1.35 -0.59 -11.36
CA ASP A 379 -0.40 -0.95 -10.31
C ASP A 379 1.00 -1.01 -10.92
N ARG A 380 1.99 -0.52 -10.16
CA ARG A 380 3.41 -0.47 -10.56
C ARG A 380 3.63 0.20 -11.91
N VAL A 381 3.11 1.40 -12.07
CA VAL A 381 3.44 2.29 -13.18
C VAL A 381 4.91 2.68 -13.07
N THR A 382 5.69 2.37 -14.10
CA THR A 382 7.10 2.73 -14.22
C THR A 382 7.34 3.35 -15.57
N PHE A 383 8.26 4.31 -15.68
CA PHE A 383 8.58 4.91 -16.97
C PHE A 383 10.05 5.26 -17.05
N THR A 384 10.59 5.23 -18.26
CA THR A 384 11.98 5.56 -18.56
C THR A 384 12.02 6.43 -19.80
N GLN A 385 12.74 7.54 -19.74
CA GLN A 385 12.96 8.38 -20.90
C GLN A 385 13.94 7.67 -21.84
N ILE A 386 13.54 7.47 -23.10
CA ILE A 386 14.36 6.79 -24.12
C ILE A 386 14.73 7.72 -25.29
N GLY A 387 14.24 8.97 -25.27
CA GLY A 387 14.58 10.02 -26.23
C GLY A 387 14.24 11.40 -25.65
N SER A 388 14.52 12.49 -26.37
CA SER A 388 14.28 13.86 -25.87
C SER A 388 12.83 14.06 -25.41
N ASP A 389 11.88 13.52 -26.17
CA ASP A 389 10.44 13.66 -25.94
C ASP A 389 9.73 12.30 -25.93
N THR A 390 10.50 11.21 -25.78
CA THR A 390 10.00 9.83 -25.84
C THR A 390 10.17 9.14 -24.51
N TRP A 391 9.08 8.52 -24.04
CA TRP A 391 9.05 7.74 -22.82
C TRP A 391 8.60 6.32 -23.12
N SER A 392 9.25 5.34 -22.48
CA SER A 392 8.76 3.98 -22.36
C SER A 392 8.04 3.88 -21.03
N VAL A 393 6.72 3.72 -21.05
CA VAL A 393 5.93 3.48 -19.84
C VAL A 393 5.57 2.01 -19.76
N LYS A 394 5.86 1.38 -18.61
CA LYS A 394 5.61 -0.01 -18.30
C LYS A 394 4.70 -0.13 -17.09
N LEU A 395 3.64 -0.91 -17.27
CA LEU A 395 2.79 -1.41 -16.20
C LEU A 395 3.24 -2.83 -15.91
N SER A 396 3.82 -3.05 -14.72
CA SER A 396 4.18 -4.40 -14.28
C SER A 396 3.00 -4.92 -13.48
N GLY A 397 2.16 -5.76 -14.06
CA GLY A 397 0.91 -6.18 -13.44
C GLY A 397 -0.28 -5.82 -14.33
N SER A 398 -1.29 -6.68 -14.32
CA SER A 398 -2.56 -6.43 -15.01
C SER A 398 -3.10 -5.07 -14.56
N TYR A 399 -3.74 -4.28 -15.45
CA TYR A 399 -4.70 -3.32 -14.91
C TYR A 399 -5.83 -4.14 -14.33
N LEU A 400 -6.08 -3.90 -13.06
CA LEU A 400 -6.97 -4.72 -12.27
C LEU A 400 -8.33 -4.07 -12.36
N MET A 401 -9.34 -4.90 -12.62
CA MET A 401 -10.71 -4.46 -12.64
C MET A 401 -11.48 -5.15 -11.55
N MET A 402 -12.31 -4.41 -10.85
CA MET A 402 -13.24 -4.98 -9.90
C MET A 402 -14.64 -4.93 -10.52
N ASP A 403 -15.27 -6.11 -10.62
CA ASP A 403 -16.69 -6.22 -10.92
C ASP A 403 -17.42 -6.95 -9.78
N GLN A 404 -18.71 -7.26 -9.96
CA GLN A 404 -19.52 -7.97 -8.95
C GLN A 404 -18.92 -9.32 -8.50
N LYS A 405 -17.96 -9.89 -9.24
CA LYS A 405 -17.29 -11.15 -8.94
C LYS A 405 -15.92 -10.99 -8.26
N GLY A 406 -15.49 -9.75 -7.98
CA GLY A 406 -14.23 -9.44 -7.32
C GLY A 406 -13.17 -8.86 -8.26
N VAL A 407 -11.90 -8.90 -7.83
CA VAL A 407 -10.76 -8.39 -8.60
C VAL A 407 -10.38 -9.38 -9.71
N LEU A 408 -10.36 -8.90 -10.95
CA LEU A 408 -10.00 -9.65 -12.14
C LEU A 408 -8.75 -9.02 -12.78
N PRO A 409 -7.66 -9.79 -12.97
CA PRO A 409 -6.59 -9.38 -13.85
C PRO A 409 -7.11 -9.40 -15.29
N GLN A 410 -7.02 -8.27 -16.00
CA GLN A 410 -7.32 -8.25 -17.42
C GLN A 410 -6.02 -8.41 -18.22
N PHE A 411 -5.89 -9.56 -18.87
CA PHE A 411 -4.96 -9.77 -19.98
C PHE A 411 -5.77 -9.57 -21.25
N TYR A 412 -5.40 -8.59 -22.05
CA TYR A 412 -5.84 -8.54 -23.44
C TYR A 412 -4.72 -8.99 -24.35
#